data_AF-A0A520BWA7-F1
#
_entry.id   AF-A0A520BWA7-F1
#
_cell.length_a   1.000
_cell.length_b   1.000
_cell.length_c   1.000
_cell.angle_alpha   90.00
_cell.angle_beta   90.00
_cell.angle_gamma   90.00
#
_symmetry.space_group_name_H-M   'P 1'
#
loop_
_entity.id
_entity.type
_entity.pdbx_description
1 polymer ?
#
loop_
_entity_poly.entity_id
_entity_poly.type
_entity_poly.pdbx_seq_one_letter_code
_entity_poly.pdbx_strand_id
1 'polypeptide(L)'
;MSALIVCTTCADGQGQLLLEAVENEALARDWPLVVRGQPCMAACSQRCTAALQGAGKHSYVFGQLAPDAACVDALLAVAAQHAEPGDGLLAWDRRPERLKGGLVARLPPL
;
A
#
# COMPACT_ATOMS: atom_id res chain seq x y z
N MET A 1 -5.68 13.85 2.84
CA MET A 1 -5.21 13.23 1.59
C MET A 1 -4.57 11.90 1.94
N SER A 2 -4.90 10.85 1.19
CA SER A 2 -4.34 9.51 1.42
C SER A 2 -2.98 9.35 0.73
N ALA A 3 -2.10 8.53 1.31
CA ALA A 3 -0.79 8.21 0.75
C ALA A 3 -0.56 6.69 0.78
N LEU A 4 0.01 6.17 -0.30
CA LEU A 4 0.56 4.82 -0.40
C LEU A 4 2.06 4.88 -0.10
N ILE A 5 2.49 4.14 0.90
CA ILE A 5 3.86 4.20 1.41
C ILE A 5 4.47 2.81 1.30
N VAL A 6 5.58 2.65 0.58
CA VAL A 6 6.24 1.35 0.39
C VAL A 6 7.49 1.27 1.25
N CYS A 7 7.69 0.13 1.95
CA CYS A 7 8.93 -0.12 2.67
C CYS A 7 10.06 -0.39 1.67
N THR A 8 11.14 0.40 1.68
CA THR A 8 12.19 0.29 0.64
C THR A 8 13.32 -0.66 0.99
N THR A 9 13.53 -0.96 2.28
CA THR A 9 14.63 -1.86 2.71
C THR A 9 14.20 -3.31 2.95
N CYS A 10 12.91 -3.65 2.81
CA CYS A 10 12.48 -5.03 2.99
C CYS A 10 12.95 -5.94 1.85
N ALA A 11 13.02 -7.24 2.15
CA ALA A 11 13.23 -8.27 1.15
C ALA A 11 14.51 -8.11 0.33
N ASP A 12 15.58 -7.67 1.01
CA ASP A 12 16.93 -7.53 0.43
C ASP A 12 16.93 -6.62 -0.82
N GLY A 13 16.12 -5.55 -0.78
CA GLY A 13 16.00 -4.55 -1.84
C GLY A 13 14.77 -4.72 -2.74
N GLN A 14 14.01 -5.81 -2.65
CA GLN A 14 12.77 -5.94 -3.44
C GLN A 14 11.69 -4.92 -3.06
N GLY A 15 11.76 -4.34 -1.86
CA GLY A 15 10.90 -3.22 -1.48
C GLY A 15 11.11 -1.97 -2.35
N GLN A 16 12.36 -1.71 -2.74
CA GLN A 16 12.71 -0.63 -3.66
C GLN A 16 12.16 -0.90 -5.07
N LEU A 17 12.30 -2.13 -5.56
CA LEU A 17 11.73 -2.54 -6.86
C LEU A 17 10.20 -2.39 -6.88
N LEU A 18 9.53 -2.72 -5.76
CA LEU A 18 8.08 -2.54 -5.64
C LEU A 18 7.70 -1.05 -5.67
N LEU A 19 8.44 -0.19 -4.96
CA LEU A 19 8.21 1.24 -5.00
C LEU A 19 8.31 1.78 -6.44
N GLU A 20 9.40 1.47 -7.13
CA GLU A 20 9.62 1.91 -8.51
C GLU A 20 8.52 1.44 -9.46
N ALA A 21 8.09 0.18 -9.33
CA ALA A 21 6.99 -0.36 -10.12
C ALA A 21 5.66 0.38 -9.87
N VAL A 22 5.36 0.71 -8.61
CA VAL A 22 4.16 1.48 -8.24
C VAL A 22 4.26 2.92 -8.73
N GLU A 23 5.40 3.57 -8.60
CA GLU A 23 5.62 4.96 -9.06
C GLU A 23 5.48 5.06 -10.59
N ASN A 24 6.07 4.11 -11.33
CA ASN A 24 5.96 4.07 -12.79
C ASN A 24 4.52 3.88 -13.25
N GLU A 25 3.78 2.95 -12.62
CA GLU A 25 2.38 2.70 -12.97
C GLU A 25 1.48 3.88 -12.57
N ALA A 26 1.73 4.49 -11.41
CA ALA A 26 1.03 5.69 -10.97
C ALA A 26 1.24 6.85 -11.97
N LEU A 27 2.47 7.06 -12.44
CA LEU A 27 2.79 8.06 -13.45
C LEU A 27 2.09 7.76 -14.78
N ALA A 28 2.12 6.50 -15.24
CA ALA A 28 1.44 6.09 -16.47
C ALA A 28 -0.08 6.32 -16.44
N ARG A 29 -0.68 6.28 -15.25
CA ARG A 29 -2.13 6.50 -15.02
C ARG A 29 -2.51 7.95 -14.69
N ASP A 30 -1.55 8.87 -14.65
CA ASP A 30 -1.74 10.23 -14.12
C ASP A 30 -2.40 10.21 -12.72
N TRP A 31 -1.89 9.32 -11.86
CA TRP A 31 -2.55 8.96 -10.61
C TRP A 31 -2.46 10.11 -9.58
N PRO A 32 -3.58 10.51 -8.95
CA PRO A 32 -3.61 11.74 -8.15
C PRO A 32 -3.13 11.57 -6.70
N LEU A 33 -2.80 10.34 -6.27
CA LEU A 33 -2.45 10.04 -4.89
C LEU A 33 -0.94 9.99 -4.70
N VAL A 34 -0.49 10.43 -3.52
CA VAL A 34 0.93 10.38 -3.15
C VAL A 34 1.38 8.93 -3.01
N VAL A 35 2.39 8.56 -3.79
CA VAL A 35 3.19 7.35 -3.61
C VAL A 35 4.56 7.77 -3.09
N ARG A 36 5.07 7.10 -2.06
CA ARG A 36 6.42 7.37 -1.54
C ARG A 36 7.06 6.17 -0.86
N GLY A 37 8.39 6.21 -0.76
CA GLY A 37 9.15 5.30 0.07
C GLY A 37 9.14 5.66 1.57
N GLN A 38 9.34 4.64 2.40
CA GLN A 38 9.80 4.73 3.78
C GLN A 38 10.89 3.68 4.00
N PRO A 39 12.06 4.02 4.56
CA PRO A 39 13.16 3.06 4.68
C PRO A 39 12.76 1.76 5.38
N CYS A 40 12.14 1.82 6.56
CA CYS A 40 11.78 0.64 7.33
C CYS A 40 10.40 0.78 7.99
N MET A 41 9.66 -0.33 8.03
CA MET A 41 8.38 -0.47 8.74
C MET A 41 8.41 -1.56 9.82
N ALA A 42 9.60 -2.11 10.12
CA ALA A 42 9.82 -3.18 11.12
C ALA A 42 8.97 -4.45 10.92
N ALA A 43 8.44 -4.68 9.71
CA ALA A 43 7.59 -5.81 9.36
C ALA A 43 8.31 -6.81 8.44
N CYS A 44 9.62 -7.03 8.67
CA CYS A 44 10.49 -7.82 7.79
C CYS A 44 10.12 -9.32 7.69
N SER A 45 9.22 -9.84 8.53
CA SER A 45 8.68 -11.20 8.38
C SER A 45 7.56 -11.28 7.33
N GLN A 46 7.00 -10.14 6.92
CA GLN A 46 5.86 -10.03 6.01
C GLN A 46 6.27 -9.55 4.60
N ARG A 47 7.50 -9.83 4.17
CA ARG A 47 8.14 -9.34 2.92
C ARG A 47 7.23 -9.41 1.68
N CYS A 48 7.14 -8.39 0.80
CA CYS A 48 7.35 -6.95 1.02
C CYS A 48 6.14 -6.30 1.71
N THR A 49 6.30 -5.08 2.24
CA THR A 49 5.21 -4.37 2.94
C THR A 49 4.93 -2.98 2.40
N ALA A 50 3.67 -2.58 2.43
CA ALA A 50 3.21 -1.24 2.10
C ALA A 50 2.12 -0.78 3.08
N ALA A 51 2.01 0.52 3.29
CA ALA A 51 1.03 1.13 4.17
C ALA A 51 0.13 2.12 3.43
N LEU A 52 -1.11 2.23 3.91
CA LEU A 52 -2.03 3.31 3.56
C LEU A 52 -2.25 4.17 4.78
N GLN A 53 -2.10 5.49 4.61
CA GLN A 53 -2.31 6.47 5.68
C GLN A 53 -3.04 7.69 5.13
N GLY A 54 -3.82 8.35 5.98
CA GLY A 54 -4.50 9.61 5.67
C GLY A 54 -5.07 10.23 6.94
N ALA A 55 -5.10 11.56 7.00
CA ALA A 55 -5.64 12.27 8.16
C ALA A 55 -7.11 11.89 8.42
N GLY A 56 -7.44 11.56 9.68
CA GLY A 56 -8.78 11.12 10.08
C GLY A 56 -9.22 9.77 9.50
N LYS A 57 -8.27 8.97 8.95
CA LYS A 57 -8.56 7.67 8.34
C LYS A 57 -7.85 6.52 9.05
N HIS A 58 -8.46 5.35 9.02
CA HIS A 58 -7.82 4.10 9.41
C HIS A 58 -6.55 3.92 8.59
N SER A 59 -5.48 3.50 9.27
CA SER A 59 -4.24 3.14 8.57
C SER A 59 -4.14 1.64 8.38
N TYR A 60 -3.57 1.22 7.27
CA TYR A 60 -3.40 -0.20 6.92
C TYR A 60 -1.94 -0.51 6.68
N VAL A 61 -1.51 -1.70 7.07
CA VAL A 61 -0.23 -2.29 6.65
C VAL A 61 -0.54 -3.61 5.96
N PHE A 62 -0.12 -3.72 4.72
CA PHE A 62 -0.16 -4.95 3.94
C PHE A 62 1.25 -5.55 3.84
N GLY A 63 1.31 -6.86 3.75
CA GLY A 63 2.52 -7.66 3.60
C GLY A 63 2.33 -8.75 2.55
N GLN A 64 3.36 -9.58 2.40
CA GLN A 64 3.46 -10.65 1.41
C GLN A 64 3.33 -10.13 -0.04
N LEU A 65 3.85 -8.91 -0.26
CA LEU A 65 3.81 -8.21 -1.53
C LEU A 65 5.02 -8.56 -2.39
N ALA A 66 4.88 -8.44 -3.71
CA ALA A 66 5.94 -8.68 -4.69
C ALA A 66 5.95 -7.59 -5.78
N PRO A 67 7.10 -7.28 -6.41
CA PRO A 67 7.22 -6.24 -7.43
C PRO A 67 6.72 -6.73 -8.80
N ASP A 68 5.47 -7.19 -8.86
CA ASP A 68 4.81 -7.61 -10.10
C ASP A 68 3.54 -6.79 -10.36
N ALA A 69 3.08 -6.83 -11.62
CA ALA A 69 1.95 -6.01 -12.08
C ALA A 69 0.67 -6.23 -11.26
N ALA A 70 0.36 -7.48 -10.89
CA ALA A 70 -0.83 -7.80 -10.11
C ALA A 70 -0.76 -7.20 -8.69
N CYS A 71 0.43 -7.08 -8.09
CA CYS A 71 0.60 -6.39 -6.80
C CYS A 71 0.38 -4.90 -6.94
N VAL A 72 1.00 -4.32 -7.96
CA VAL A 72 0.95 -2.88 -8.23
C VAL A 72 -0.49 -2.45 -8.44
N ASP A 73 -1.24 -3.20 -9.27
CA ASP A 73 -2.66 -2.97 -9.49
C ASP A 73 -3.48 -3.04 -8.22
N ALA A 74 -3.24 -4.08 -7.40
CA ALA A 74 -3.95 -4.26 -6.15
C ALA A 74 -3.68 -3.09 -5.18
N LEU A 75 -2.44 -2.63 -5.06
CA LEU A 75 -2.04 -1.53 -4.19
C LEU A 75 -2.65 -0.20 -4.64
N LEU A 76 -2.62 0.11 -5.93
CA LEU A 76 -3.26 1.31 -6.47
C LEU A 76 -4.78 1.27 -6.27
N ALA A 77 -5.41 0.11 -6.47
CA ALA A 77 -6.85 -0.05 -6.26
C ALA A 77 -7.24 0.22 -4.80
N VAL A 78 -6.54 -0.34 -3.81
CA VAL A 78 -6.85 -0.06 -2.39
C VAL A 78 -6.48 1.35 -1.97
N ALA A 79 -5.47 1.97 -2.59
CA ALA A 79 -5.14 3.37 -2.35
C ALA A 79 -6.27 4.30 -2.83
N ALA A 80 -6.86 4.04 -4.01
CA ALA A 80 -8.04 4.76 -4.49
C ALA A 80 -9.23 4.59 -3.55
N GLN A 81 -9.54 3.36 -3.14
CA GLN A 81 -10.63 3.11 -2.19
C GLN A 81 -10.39 3.84 -0.86
N HIS A 82 -9.16 3.81 -0.35
CA HIS A 82 -8.80 4.52 0.88
C HIS A 82 -8.90 6.04 0.73
N ALA A 83 -8.73 6.56 -0.49
CA ALA A 83 -8.86 7.99 -0.77
C ALA A 83 -10.33 8.48 -0.82
N GLU A 84 -11.31 7.60 -1.05
CA GLU A 84 -12.74 7.93 -1.02
C GLU A 84 -13.13 8.67 0.29
N PRO A 85 -14.08 9.63 0.26
CA PRO A 85 -14.50 10.35 1.46
C PRO A 85 -14.93 9.43 2.61
N GLY A 86 -14.59 9.80 3.84
CA GLY A 86 -14.91 9.03 5.05
C GLY A 86 -13.68 8.64 5.86
N ASP A 87 -13.82 7.61 6.67
CA ASP A 87 -12.84 7.14 7.67
C ASP A 87 -11.77 6.20 7.09
N GLY A 88 -11.73 6.03 5.76
CA GLY A 88 -10.77 5.17 5.07
C GLY A 88 -10.95 3.67 5.37
N LEU A 89 -12.10 3.24 5.87
CA LEU A 89 -12.36 1.84 6.11
C LEU A 89 -12.46 1.06 4.77
N LEU A 90 -11.52 0.15 4.55
CA LEU A 90 -11.53 -0.76 3.41
C LEU A 90 -12.43 -1.96 3.69
N ALA A 91 -13.59 -2.02 3.05
CA ALA A 91 -14.52 -3.15 3.14
C ALA A 91 -13.87 -4.43 2.60
N TRP A 92 -14.06 -5.56 3.30
CA TRP A 92 -13.35 -6.82 3.01
C TRP A 92 -13.63 -7.36 1.60
N ASP A 93 -14.88 -7.26 1.18
CA ASP A 93 -15.41 -7.65 -0.13
C ASP A 93 -14.83 -6.83 -1.29
N ARG A 94 -14.54 -5.53 -1.06
CA ARG A 94 -13.96 -4.63 -2.07
C ARG A 94 -12.43 -4.74 -2.18
N ARG A 95 -11.76 -5.42 -1.26
CA ARG A 95 -10.30 -5.59 -1.32
C ARG A 95 -9.92 -6.56 -2.45
N PRO A 96 -8.92 -6.22 -3.27
CA PRO A 96 -8.33 -7.16 -4.21
C PRO A 96 -7.91 -8.44 -3.50
N GLU A 97 -8.14 -9.60 -4.13
CA GLU A 97 -7.88 -10.91 -3.54
C GLU A 97 -6.46 -11.03 -2.98
N ARG A 98 -5.50 -10.47 -3.72
CA ARG A 98 -4.09 -10.45 -3.36
C ARG A 98 -3.78 -9.78 -2.01
N LEU A 99 -4.63 -8.87 -1.55
CA LEU A 99 -4.43 -8.13 -0.30
C LEU A 99 -5.31 -8.65 0.85
N LYS A 100 -6.19 -9.62 0.61
CA LYS A 100 -7.05 -10.19 1.67
C LYS A 100 -6.24 -10.99 2.69
N GLY A 101 -5.33 -11.86 2.23
CA GLY A 101 -4.46 -12.67 3.10
C GLY A 101 -3.25 -11.91 3.65
N GLY A 102 -2.91 -10.76 3.06
CA GLY A 102 -1.73 -9.98 3.39
C GLY A 102 -1.94 -8.87 4.42
N LEU A 103 -3.09 -8.75 5.08
CA LEU A 103 -3.29 -7.70 6.09
C LEU A 103 -2.46 -7.98 7.34
N VAL A 104 -1.50 -7.12 7.62
CA VAL A 104 -0.63 -7.20 8.82
C VAL A 104 -1.26 -6.44 9.98
N ALA A 105 -1.75 -5.23 9.72
CA ALA A 105 -2.35 -4.38 10.74
C ALA A 105 -3.39 -3.43 10.15
N ARG A 106 -4.40 -3.11 10.97
CA ARG A 106 -5.28 -1.97 10.81
C ARG A 106 -5.24 -1.14 12.08
N LEU A 107 -4.84 0.12 11.97
CA LEU A 107 -4.73 1.06 13.07
C LEU A 107 -5.95 2.01 13.04
N PRO A 108 -6.46 2.46 14.20
CA PRO A 108 -7.54 3.44 14.24
C PRO A 108 -7.10 4.79 13.65
N PRO A 109 -8.05 5.64 13.23
CA PRO A 109 -7.77 7.02 12.86
C PRO A 109 -7.11 7.80 14.00
N LEU A 110 -6.24 8.76 13.64
CA LEU A 110 -5.71 9.79 14.55
C LEU A 110 -6.64 10.99 14.63
#